data_AF-A0A1Q7GXL7-F1
#
_entry.id   AF-A0A1Q7GXL7-F1
#
_cell.length_a   1.000
_cell.length_b   1.000
_cell.length_c   1.000
_cell.angle_alpha   90.00
_cell.angle_beta   90.00
_cell.angle_gamma   90.00
#
_symmetry.space_group_name_H-M   'P 1'
#
loop_
_entity.id
_entity.type
_entity.pdbx_description
1 polymer ?
#
loop_
_entity_poly.entity_id
_entity_poly.type
_entity_poly.pdbx_seq_one_letter_code
_entity_poly.pdbx_strand_id
1 'polypeptide(L)'
;MIKHAPSSAWFRSALPVLVAWFSLSAGACGLYSLPPLEEQKARILSDQITLRALTAQAFLEAWGEPTYSHSEPMQFFPVASGNYIPRFRVPLGESPPGWDDSIVSEQALFLGYADRGELLGFLEKRLIYREHLPAEQIHAIAAQWKREELFKTRLEAPPARPPSP
;
A
#
# COMPACT_ATOMS: atom_id res chain seq x y z
N MET A 1 9.11 -51.76 71.45
CA MET A 1 8.33 -50.68 72.10
C MET A 1 9.01 -49.38 71.68
N ILE A 2 8.46 -48.43 70.92
CA ILE A 2 7.10 -47.94 70.68
C ILE A 2 6.97 -47.54 69.19
N LYS A 3 5.73 -47.56 68.72
CA LYS A 3 5.22 -47.31 67.37
C LYS A 3 5.45 -45.86 66.88
N HIS A 4 5.72 -45.67 65.59
CA HIS A 4 4.80 -45.05 64.62
C HIS A 4 5.58 -44.52 63.38
N ALA A 5 5.12 -44.94 62.21
CA ALA A 5 5.27 -44.29 60.92
C ALA A 5 3.85 -43.86 60.48
N PRO A 6 3.65 -43.20 59.32
CA PRO A 6 4.39 -42.11 58.66
C PRO A 6 3.45 -40.98 58.19
N SER A 7 3.98 -39.82 57.81
CA SER A 7 3.22 -38.78 57.04
C SER A 7 4.23 -37.78 56.46
N SER A 8 4.66 -37.96 55.21
CA SER A 8 4.07 -37.37 53.98
C SER A 8 4.18 -35.84 53.93
N ALA A 9 5.22 -35.33 53.24
CA ALA A 9 5.13 -34.16 52.36
C ALA A 9 6.53 -33.82 51.81
N TRP A 10 6.81 -34.44 50.67
CA TRP A 10 7.45 -33.89 49.49
C TRP A 10 8.37 -32.67 49.65
N PHE A 11 9.65 -33.02 49.70
CA PHE A 11 10.82 -32.30 49.22
C PHE A 11 10.60 -31.49 47.92
N ARG A 12 11.16 -30.27 47.91
CA ARG A 12 12.03 -29.62 46.90
C ARG A 12 11.55 -28.23 46.51
N SER A 13 12.09 -27.21 47.19
CA SER A 13 13.36 -26.55 46.88
C SER A 13 13.15 -25.42 45.89
N ALA A 14 13.19 -24.21 46.45
CA ALA A 14 13.22 -22.95 45.75
C ALA A 14 14.48 -22.82 44.84
N LEU A 15 14.26 -22.09 43.75
CA LEU A 15 15.16 -21.44 42.77
C LEU A 15 16.68 -21.41 43.06
N PRO A 16 17.49 -21.44 41.98
CA PRO A 16 17.99 -20.14 41.51
C PRO A 16 17.81 -19.87 40.01
N VAL A 17 17.45 -18.61 39.78
CA VAL A 17 17.60 -17.76 38.59
C VAL A 17 18.87 -18.09 37.78
N LEU A 18 18.71 -18.31 36.47
CA LEU A 18 19.70 -17.89 35.46
C LEU A 18 18.96 -17.53 34.17
N VAL A 19 18.63 -16.25 34.11
CA VAL A 19 18.19 -15.52 32.92
C VAL A 19 19.39 -15.38 31.98
N ALA A 20 19.28 -15.94 30.79
CA ALA A 20 20.10 -15.55 29.66
C ALA A 20 19.19 -15.43 28.43
N TRP A 21 18.32 -14.41 28.47
CA TRP A 21 17.66 -13.88 27.29
C TRP A 21 18.73 -13.25 26.39
N PHE A 22 19.22 -14.03 25.43
CA PHE A 22 19.96 -13.47 24.30
C PHE A 22 18.95 -12.89 23.30
N SER A 23 18.35 -11.76 23.67
CA SER A 23 17.65 -10.90 22.72
C SER A 23 18.69 -10.32 21.78
N LEU A 24 18.84 -10.94 20.60
CA LEU A 24 19.59 -10.35 19.50
C LEU A 24 18.77 -9.16 18.98
N SER A 25 18.95 -8.01 19.63
CA SER A 25 18.50 -6.71 19.15
C SER A 25 19.40 -6.30 17.99
N ALA A 26 19.14 -6.86 16.80
CA ALA A 26 19.69 -6.32 15.57
C ALA A 26 19.10 -4.91 15.39
N GLY A 27 19.97 -3.92 15.58
CA GLY A 27 19.62 -2.50 15.57
C GLY A 27 18.90 -2.12 14.29
N ALA A 28 17.67 -1.63 14.44
CA ALA A 28 16.94 -0.91 13.42
C ALA A 28 17.60 0.47 13.23
N CYS A 29 18.68 0.53 12.47
CA CYS A 29 19.02 1.73 11.70
C CYS A 29 18.13 1.74 10.46
N GLY A 30 16.85 2.05 10.66
CA GLY A 30 15.86 2.18 9.59
C GLY A 30 16.09 3.46 8.79
N LEU A 31 17.12 3.47 7.93
CA LEU A 31 16.96 4.18 6.66
C LEU A 31 15.80 3.49 5.93
N TYR A 32 14.88 4.27 5.38
CA TYR A 32 13.69 3.80 4.64
C TYR A 32 14.06 3.10 3.31
N SER A 33 14.94 2.10 3.35
CA SER A 33 15.31 1.28 2.21
C SER A 33 14.16 0.34 1.88
N LEU A 34 13.80 0.27 0.60
CA LEU A 34 12.86 -0.74 0.12
C LEU A 34 13.44 -2.14 0.37
N PRO A 35 12.62 -3.11 0.80
CA PRO A 35 13.02 -4.51 0.83
C PRO A 35 13.46 -5.00 -0.55
N PRO A 36 14.27 -6.07 -0.65
CA PRO A 36 14.58 -6.72 -1.94
C PRO A 36 13.32 -7.12 -2.71
N LEU A 37 13.38 -7.11 -4.04
CA LEU A 37 12.21 -7.36 -4.91
C LEU A 37 11.52 -8.72 -4.63
N GLU A 38 12.30 -9.79 -4.44
CA GLU A 38 11.75 -11.11 -4.10
C GLU A 38 11.02 -11.12 -2.75
N GLU A 39 11.50 -10.35 -1.78
CA GLU A 39 10.80 -10.20 -0.50
C GLU A 39 9.50 -9.40 -0.67
N GLN A 40 9.51 -8.35 -1.50
CA GLN A 40 8.29 -7.61 -1.83
C GLN A 40 7.25 -8.52 -2.49
N LYS A 41 7.66 -9.35 -3.47
CA LYS A 41 6.79 -10.32 -4.15
C LYS A 41 6.21 -11.34 -3.17
N ALA A 42 7.05 -11.91 -2.30
CA ALA A 42 6.60 -12.85 -1.27
C ALA A 42 5.55 -12.21 -0.34
N ARG A 43 5.77 -10.97 0.10
CA ARG A 43 4.81 -10.20 0.90
C ARG A 43 3.49 -10.03 0.16
N ILE A 44 3.52 -9.62 -1.11
CA ILE A 44 2.33 -9.44 -1.95
C ILE A 44 1.54 -10.75 -2.12
N LEU A 45 2.24 -11.87 -2.38
CA LEU A 45 1.61 -13.19 -2.51
C LEU A 45 0.98 -13.67 -1.19
N SER A 46 1.50 -13.22 -0.05
CA SER A 46 0.96 -13.50 1.30
C SER A 46 -0.03 -12.46 1.82
N ASP A 47 -0.48 -11.52 0.98
CA ASP A 47 -1.37 -10.39 1.32
C ASP A 47 -0.82 -9.45 2.43
N GLN A 48 0.50 -9.43 2.63
CA GLN A 48 1.19 -8.51 3.54
C GLN A 48 1.50 -7.17 2.84
N ILE A 49 0.46 -6.49 2.36
CA ILE A 49 0.62 -5.27 1.57
C ILE A 49 0.73 -4.06 2.47
N THR A 50 1.96 -3.55 2.59
CA THR A 50 2.30 -2.37 3.41
C THR A 50 2.64 -1.19 2.51
N LEU A 51 2.05 -0.03 2.80
CA LEU A 51 2.34 1.23 2.09
C LEU A 51 3.83 1.62 2.27
N ARG A 52 4.38 2.27 1.25
CA ARG A 52 5.77 2.77 1.11
C ARG A 52 6.87 1.70 1.13
N ALA A 53 6.51 0.44 1.34
CA ALA A 53 7.42 -0.71 1.38
C ALA A 53 7.38 -1.60 0.12
N LEU A 54 6.43 -1.36 -0.79
CA LEU A 54 6.21 -2.16 -1.99
C LEU A 54 6.23 -1.29 -3.25
N THR A 55 6.65 -1.87 -4.35
CA THR A 55 6.80 -1.19 -5.65
C THR A 55 5.86 -1.75 -6.71
N ALA A 56 5.55 -0.94 -7.72
CA ALA A 56 4.70 -1.37 -8.84
C ALA A 56 5.26 -2.61 -9.55
N GLN A 57 6.59 -2.69 -9.73
CA GLN A 57 7.26 -3.85 -10.32
C GLN A 57 6.99 -5.14 -9.52
N ALA A 58 7.01 -5.06 -8.18
CA ALA A 58 6.72 -6.22 -7.35
C ALA A 58 5.29 -6.75 -7.56
N PHE A 59 4.31 -5.86 -7.75
CA PHE A 59 2.92 -6.26 -8.06
C PHE A 59 2.80 -6.87 -9.46
N LEU A 60 3.45 -6.26 -10.46
CA LEU A 60 3.46 -6.80 -11.83
C LEU A 60 4.07 -8.20 -11.89
N GLU A 61 5.14 -8.46 -11.14
CA GLU A 61 5.77 -9.78 -11.11
C GLU A 61 5.04 -10.80 -10.21
N ALA A 62 4.37 -10.36 -9.14
CA ALA A 62 3.66 -11.24 -8.22
C ALA A 62 2.25 -11.61 -8.69
N TRP A 63 1.52 -10.64 -9.24
CA TRP A 63 0.10 -10.80 -9.62
C TRP A 63 -0.12 -10.80 -11.14
N GLY A 64 0.86 -10.39 -11.93
CA GLY A 64 0.75 -10.25 -13.38
C GLY A 64 0.24 -8.88 -13.83
N GLU A 65 -0.15 -8.81 -15.10
CA GLU A 65 -0.68 -7.57 -15.70
C GLU A 65 -1.98 -7.14 -15.02
N PRO A 66 -2.14 -5.84 -14.70
CA PRO A 66 -3.39 -5.33 -14.15
C PRO A 66 -4.47 -5.27 -15.24
N THR A 67 -5.73 -5.24 -14.83
CA THR A 67 -6.84 -4.97 -15.75
C THR A 67 -6.71 -3.58 -16.38
N TYR A 68 -6.21 -2.61 -15.60
CA TYR A 68 -5.98 -1.24 -16.04
C TYR A 68 -4.66 -0.69 -15.50
N SER A 69 -3.97 0.08 -16.34
CA SER A 69 -2.80 0.88 -15.97
C SER A 69 -3.02 2.31 -16.46
N HIS A 70 -2.85 3.29 -15.58
CA HIS A 70 -3.05 4.70 -15.90
C HIS A 70 -1.97 5.55 -15.25
N SER A 71 -1.49 6.57 -15.95
CA SER A 71 -0.40 7.42 -15.44
C SER A 71 -0.70 8.88 -15.74
N GLU A 72 -0.81 9.70 -14.70
CA GLU A 72 -1.02 11.15 -14.86
C GLU A 72 -0.47 11.95 -13.67
N PRO A 73 -0.24 13.27 -13.85
CA PRO A 73 -0.05 14.19 -12.72
C PRO A 73 -1.29 14.15 -11.82
N MET A 74 -1.11 13.78 -10.55
CA MET A 74 -2.18 13.59 -9.60
C MET A 74 -1.90 14.35 -8.31
N GLN A 75 -2.94 14.98 -7.76
CA GLN A 75 -2.92 15.52 -6.40
C GLN A 75 -3.35 14.45 -5.41
N PHE A 76 -2.59 14.33 -4.33
CA PHE A 76 -2.85 13.43 -3.21
C PHE A 76 -2.99 14.21 -1.92
N PHE A 77 -3.85 13.69 -1.05
CA PHE A 77 -4.08 14.16 0.30
C PHE A 77 -3.62 13.07 1.28
N PRO A 78 -2.45 13.23 1.91
CA PRO A 78 -1.98 12.31 2.94
C PRO A 78 -2.94 12.29 4.13
N VAL A 79 -3.27 11.10 4.61
CA VAL A 79 -4.13 10.93 5.80
C VAL A 79 -3.39 10.17 6.89
N ALA A 80 -3.88 10.29 8.14
CA ALA A 80 -3.24 9.71 9.32
C ALA A 80 -2.99 8.17 9.24
N SER A 81 -3.75 7.43 8.43
CA SER A 81 -3.52 6.00 8.18
C SER A 81 -2.25 5.72 7.35
N GLY A 82 -1.62 6.76 6.83
CA GLY A 82 -0.49 6.68 5.91
C GLY A 82 -0.89 6.50 4.45
N ASN A 83 -2.19 6.40 4.15
CA ASN A 83 -2.71 6.37 2.80
C ASN A 83 -2.68 7.78 2.19
N TYR A 84 -2.49 7.88 0.87
CA TYR A 84 -2.48 9.13 0.13
C TYR A 84 -3.70 9.12 -0.76
N ILE A 85 -4.76 9.82 -0.36
CA ILE A 85 -6.04 9.76 -1.07
C ILE A 85 -5.94 10.60 -2.35
N PRO A 86 -6.11 10.01 -3.55
CA PRO A 86 -6.02 10.76 -4.79
C PRO A 86 -7.25 11.66 -4.98
N ARG A 87 -7.07 12.79 -5.66
CA ARG A 87 -8.10 13.84 -5.80
C ARG A 87 -9.43 13.36 -6.36
N PHE A 88 -9.40 12.42 -7.32
CA PHE A 88 -10.61 11.89 -7.94
C PHE A 88 -11.47 11.03 -7.00
N ARG A 89 -10.93 10.61 -5.86
CA ARG A 89 -11.68 9.90 -4.81
C ARG A 89 -12.34 10.84 -3.80
N VAL A 90 -12.00 12.13 -3.83
CA VAL A 90 -12.53 13.13 -2.90
C VAL A 90 -13.72 13.83 -3.54
N PRO A 91 -14.92 13.77 -2.93
CA PRO A 91 -16.08 14.52 -3.40
C PRO A 91 -15.78 16.03 -3.51
N LEU A 92 -16.47 16.72 -4.42
CA LEU A 92 -16.28 18.16 -4.60
C LEU A 92 -16.80 18.92 -3.38
N GLY A 93 -15.97 19.82 -2.83
CA GLY A 93 -16.33 20.63 -1.66
C GLY A 93 -16.10 19.96 -0.31
N GLU A 94 -15.59 18.73 -0.29
CA GLU A 94 -15.29 17.99 0.94
C GLU A 94 -13.78 17.88 1.18
N SER A 95 -13.38 17.88 2.45
CA SER A 95 -12.01 17.54 2.86
C SER A 95 -11.93 16.06 3.20
N PRO A 96 -10.86 15.33 2.81
CA PRO A 96 -10.75 13.92 3.12
C PRO A 96 -10.74 13.68 4.64
N PRO A 97 -11.42 12.65 5.15
CA PRO A 97 -11.38 12.33 6.57
C PRO A 97 -9.96 12.02 7.06
N GLY A 98 -9.50 12.73 8.10
CA GLY A 98 -8.17 12.51 8.69
C GLY A 98 -6.99 13.04 7.87
N TRP A 99 -7.26 13.97 6.94
CA TRP A 99 -6.25 14.74 6.20
C TRP A 99 -5.46 15.66 7.12
N ASP A 100 -4.15 15.80 6.86
CA ASP A 100 -3.18 16.56 7.65
C ASP A 100 -2.82 17.94 7.04
N ASP A 101 -3.69 18.47 6.16
CA ASP A 101 -3.53 19.73 5.41
C ASP A 101 -2.39 19.77 4.39
N SER A 102 -1.64 18.68 4.20
CA SER A 102 -0.58 18.60 3.19
C SER A 102 -1.11 18.16 1.80
N ILE A 103 -0.50 18.66 0.73
CA ILE A 103 -0.86 18.26 -0.65
C ILE A 103 0.41 17.84 -1.37
N VAL A 104 0.38 16.65 -1.97
CA VAL A 104 1.46 16.15 -2.84
C VAL A 104 0.95 16.11 -4.27
N SER A 105 1.66 16.75 -5.21
CA SER A 105 1.25 16.86 -6.61
C SER A 105 2.37 16.38 -7.52
N GLU A 106 2.29 15.12 -7.96
CA GLU A 106 3.34 14.49 -8.76
C GLU A 106 2.76 13.51 -9.80
N GLN A 107 3.61 13.02 -10.69
CA GLN A 107 3.26 11.96 -11.62
C GLN A 107 2.99 10.66 -10.85
N ALA A 108 1.76 10.16 -10.95
CA ALA A 108 1.33 8.92 -10.34
C ALA A 108 1.15 7.81 -11.36
N LEU A 109 1.38 6.58 -10.93
CA LEU A 109 0.94 5.38 -11.63
C LEU A 109 -0.19 4.73 -10.83
N PHE A 110 -1.29 4.40 -11.50
CA PHE A 110 -2.38 3.62 -10.95
C PHE A 110 -2.46 2.26 -11.63
N LEU A 111 -2.60 1.20 -10.82
CA LEU A 111 -2.85 -0.16 -11.28
C LEU A 111 -4.19 -0.63 -10.71
N GLY A 112 -5.11 -1.03 -11.58
CA GLY A 112 -6.41 -1.59 -11.19
C GLY A 112 -6.47 -3.08 -11.50
N TYR A 113 -6.55 -3.91 -10.46
CA TYR A 113 -6.77 -5.36 -10.56
C TYR A 113 -8.25 -5.66 -10.25
N ALA A 114 -9.09 -5.64 -11.29
CA ALA A 114 -10.55 -5.76 -11.12
C ALA A 114 -10.95 -7.14 -10.60
N ASP A 115 -10.23 -8.19 -11.01
CA ASP A 115 -10.38 -9.57 -10.55
C ASP A 115 -10.07 -9.74 -9.05
N ARG A 116 -9.19 -8.89 -8.50
CA ARG A 116 -8.79 -8.88 -7.08
C ARG A 116 -9.52 -7.84 -6.25
N GLY A 117 -10.24 -6.93 -6.90
CA GLY A 117 -10.85 -5.78 -6.25
C GLY A 117 -9.84 -4.80 -5.65
N GLU A 118 -8.66 -4.67 -6.25
CA GLU A 118 -7.57 -3.83 -5.72
C GLU A 118 -7.29 -2.65 -6.66
N LEU A 119 -7.36 -1.44 -6.12
CA LEU A 119 -6.88 -0.23 -6.77
C LEU A 119 -5.63 0.28 -6.04
N LEU A 120 -4.51 0.31 -6.76
CA LEU A 120 -3.20 0.67 -6.23
C LEU A 120 -2.72 1.97 -6.86
N GLY A 121 -2.13 2.85 -6.06
CA GLY A 121 -1.52 4.11 -6.50
C GLY A 121 -0.07 4.21 -6.04
N PHE A 122 0.79 4.62 -6.96
CA PHE A 122 2.23 4.69 -6.77
C PHE A 122 2.76 6.09 -7.05
N LEU A 123 3.63 6.57 -6.18
CA LEU A 123 4.39 7.82 -6.31
C LEU A 123 5.85 7.50 -6.03
N GLU A 124 6.77 8.04 -6.84
CA GLU A 124 8.20 7.70 -6.78
C GLU A 124 8.47 6.19 -6.71
N LYS A 125 7.70 5.40 -7.47
CA LYS A 125 7.75 3.92 -7.53
C LYS A 125 7.29 3.19 -6.26
N ARG A 126 6.83 3.90 -5.22
CA ARG A 126 6.37 3.32 -3.96
C ARG A 126 4.86 3.32 -3.87
N LEU A 127 4.29 2.24 -3.34
CA LEU A 127 2.86 2.14 -3.07
C LEU A 127 2.46 3.17 -2.01
N ILE A 128 1.68 4.17 -2.37
CA ILE A 128 1.18 5.20 -1.45
C ILE A 128 -0.32 5.11 -1.22
N TYR A 129 -1.02 4.43 -2.12
CA TYR A 129 -2.46 4.28 -2.09
C TYR A 129 -2.89 2.85 -2.39
N ARG A 130 -3.81 2.34 -1.58
CA ARG A 130 -4.51 1.07 -1.76
C ARG A 130 -5.95 1.29 -1.34
N GLU A 131 -6.88 0.87 -2.17
CA GLU A 131 -8.31 0.81 -1.84
C GLU A 131 -8.89 -0.50 -2.36
N HIS A 132 -9.63 -1.19 -1.51
CA HIS A 132 -10.39 -2.36 -1.92
C HIS A 132 -11.74 -1.92 -2.49
N LEU A 133 -12.01 -2.29 -3.73
CA LEU A 133 -13.18 -1.84 -4.49
C LEU A 133 -13.82 -3.01 -5.26
N PRO A 134 -15.16 -3.04 -5.38
CA PRO A 134 -15.82 -3.94 -6.32
C PRO A 134 -15.31 -3.73 -7.75
N ALA A 135 -15.23 -4.81 -8.54
CA ALA A 135 -14.77 -4.77 -9.93
C ALA A 135 -15.49 -3.69 -10.76
N GLU A 136 -16.81 -3.54 -10.58
CA GLU A 136 -17.61 -2.52 -11.27
C GLU A 136 -17.12 -1.09 -11.02
N GLN A 137 -16.67 -0.78 -9.79
CA GLN A 137 -16.12 0.54 -9.47
C GLN A 137 -14.75 0.75 -10.12
N ILE A 138 -13.91 -0.28 -10.16
CA ILE A 138 -12.61 -0.23 -10.84
C ILE A 138 -12.80 0.04 -12.34
N HIS A 139 -13.77 -0.65 -12.98
CA HIS A 139 -14.13 -0.40 -14.37
C HIS A 139 -14.65 1.03 -14.60
N ALA A 140 -15.48 1.55 -13.69
CA ALA A 140 -16.01 2.91 -13.79
C ALA A 140 -14.91 3.98 -13.70
N ILE A 141 -13.95 3.80 -12.80
CA ILE A 141 -12.78 4.68 -12.65
C ILE A 141 -11.93 4.66 -13.94
N ALA A 142 -11.62 3.47 -14.47
CA ALA A 142 -10.86 3.35 -15.70
C ALA A 142 -11.57 3.98 -16.92
N ALA A 143 -12.90 3.85 -16.99
CA ALA A 143 -13.70 4.50 -18.02
C ALA A 143 -13.69 6.03 -17.90
N GLN A 144 -13.55 6.58 -16.68
CA GLN A 144 -13.35 8.01 -16.48
C GLN A 144 -11.98 8.47 -17.00
N TRP A 145 -10.90 7.78 -16.64
CA TRP A 145 -9.55 8.12 -17.13
C TRP A 145 -9.48 8.16 -18.66
N LYS A 146 -10.02 7.12 -19.33
CA LYS A 146 -10.07 7.07 -20.79
C LYS A 146 -10.83 8.25 -21.40
N ARG A 147 -11.92 8.70 -20.77
CA ARG A 147 -12.67 9.88 -21.24
C ARG A 147 -11.88 11.17 -21.07
N GLU A 148 -11.17 11.31 -19.95
CA GLU A 148 -10.32 12.47 -19.67
C GLU A 148 -9.15 12.55 -20.65
N GLU A 149 -8.52 11.42 -21.00
CA GLU A 149 -7.47 11.36 -22.04
C GLU A 149 -7.98 11.81 -23.42
N LEU A 150 -9.17 11.35 -23.81
CA LEU A 150 -9.81 11.76 -25.06
C LEU A 150 -10.17 13.25 -25.08
N PHE A 151 -10.48 13.83 -23.91
CA PHE A 151 -10.77 15.25 -23.79
C PHE A 151 -9.50 16.10 -23.89
N LYS A 152 -8.44 15.73 -23.15
CA LYS A 152 -7.12 16.40 -23.20
C LYS A 152 -6.58 16.44 -24.63
N THR A 153 -6.59 15.31 -25.33
CA THR A 153 -6.12 15.21 -26.74
C THR A 153 -6.92 16.07 -27.73
N ARG A 154 -8.23 16.25 -27.52
CA ARG A 154 -9.05 17.13 -28.38
C ARG A 154 -8.78 18.61 -28.18
N LEU A 155 -8.47 19.03 -26.95
CA LEU A 155 -8.15 20.42 -26.64
C LEU A 155 -6.75 20.83 -27.12
N GLU A 156 -5.80 19.89 -27.11
CA GLU A 156 -4.42 20.13 -27.54
C GLU A 156 -4.22 20.03 -29.07
N ALA A 157 -5.25 19.61 -29.82
CA ALA A 157 -5.19 19.55 -31.27
C ALA A 157 -4.95 20.96 -31.86
N PRO A 158 -3.90 21.18 -32.68
CA PRO A 158 -3.66 22.46 -33.32
C PRO A 158 -4.89 22.90 -34.12
N PRO A 159 -5.23 24.19 -34.15
CA PRO A 159 -6.30 24.68 -35.01
C PRO A 159 -6.00 24.26 -36.45
N ALA A 160 -6.98 23.64 -37.12
CA ALA A 160 -6.85 23.21 -38.50
C ALA A 160 -6.35 24.42 -39.33
N ARG A 161 -5.19 24.27 -39.97
CA ARG A 161 -4.64 25.30 -40.84
C ARG A 161 -5.68 25.60 -41.92
N PRO A 162 -6.17 26.85 -42.06
CA PRO A 162 -7.14 27.16 -43.10
C PRO A 162 -6.51 26.86 -44.47
N PRO A 163 -7.31 26.41 -45.46
CA PRO A 163 -6.80 26.14 -46.79
C PRO A 163 -6.15 27.40 -47.36
N SER A 164 -4.94 27.25 -47.88
CA SER A 164 -4.24 28.33 -48.59
C SER A 164 -5.00 28.65 -49.88
N PRO A 165 -5.14 29.95 -50.24
CA PRO A 165 -5.88 30.39 -51.42
C PRO A 165 -5.24 29.94 -52.74
#